data_AF-A0A376P6B8-F1
#
_entry.id   AF-A0A376P6B8-F1
#
_cell.length_a   1.000
_cell.length_b   1.000
_cell.length_c   1.000
_cell.angle_alpha   90.00
_cell.angle_beta   90.00
_cell.angle_gamma   90.00
#
_symmetry.space_group_name_H-M   'P 1'
#
loop_
_entity.id
_entity.type
_entity.pdbx_description
1 polymer ?
#
loop_
_entity_poly.entity_id
_entity_poly.type
_entity_poly.pdbx_seq_one_letter_code
_entity_poly.pdbx_strand_id
1 'polypeptide(L)' 'MSEIKDVIVQGLWKNNSALVQLLGLCPLLAVTSTATNALGLGLATTLV' A
#
# COMPACT_ATOMS: atom_id res chain seq x y z
N MET A 1 -5.78 8.36 29.95
CA MET A 1 -4.65 8.15 29.01
C MET A 1 -5.13 7.86 27.56
N SER A 2 -6.21 8.49 27.08
CA SER A 2 -6.75 8.24 25.72
C SER A 2 -6.59 9.43 24.76
N GLU A 3 -6.49 10.65 25.28
CA GLU A 3 -6.40 11.90 24.50
C GLU A 3 -5.27 11.90 23.47
N ILE A 4 -4.08 11.41 23.83
CA ILE A 4 -2.92 11.40 22.92
C ILE A 4 -3.16 10.46 21.73
N LYS A 5 -3.83 9.32 21.96
CA LYS A 5 -4.16 8.38 20.87
C LYS A 5 -5.17 8.99 19.90
N ASP A 6 -6.18 9.68 20.41
CA ASP A 6 -7.16 10.37 19.58
C ASP A 6 -6.50 11.46 18.74
N VAL A 7 -5.64 12.30 19.33
CA VAL A 7 -4.91 13.36 18.59
C VAL A 7 -4.00 12.78 17.52
N ILE A 8 -3.29 11.67 17.81
CA ILE A 8 -2.42 11.02 16.81
C ILE A 8 -3.25 10.42 15.67
N VAL A 9 -4.36 9.73 15.96
CA VAL A 9 -5.25 9.17 14.93
C VAL A 9 -5.94 10.28 14.12
N GLN A 10 -6.38 11.34 14.79
CA GLN A 10 -7.01 12.48 14.12
C GLN A 10 -6.02 13.26 13.25
N GLY A 11 -4.77 13.46 13.70
CA GLY A 11 -3.73 14.19 12.97
C GLY A 11 -3.15 13.38 11.81
N LEU A 12 -2.81 12.11 12.06
CA LEU A 12 -2.10 11.25 11.11
C LEU A 12 -3.03 10.56 10.10
N TRP A 13 -4.29 10.29 10.48
CA TRP A 13 -5.24 9.52 9.67
C TRP A 13 -6.43 10.32 9.16
N LYS A 14 -7.02 11.24 9.95
CA LYS A 14 -8.17 12.06 9.51
C LYS A 14 -7.77 13.39 8.86
N ASN A 15 -6.73 14.05 9.34
CA ASN A 15 -6.28 15.35 8.82
C ASN A 15 -5.23 15.24 7.71
N ASN A 16 -4.47 14.13 7.65
CA ASN A 16 -3.41 13.95 6.66
C ASN A 16 -3.62 12.70 5.80
N SER A 17 -4.59 12.79 4.88
CA SER A 17 -4.84 11.75 3.88
C SER A 17 -3.63 11.54 2.94
N ALA A 18 -2.79 12.56 2.74
CA ALA A 18 -1.59 12.45 1.89
C ALA A 18 -0.56 11.47 2.45
N LEU A 19 -0.46 11.32 3.79
CA LEU A 19 0.40 10.31 4.39
C LEU A 19 -0.12 8.90 4.14
N VAL A 20 -1.44 8.67 4.27
CA VAL A 20 -2.08 7.40 3.89
C VAL A 20 -1.91 7.10 2.40
N GLN A 21 -2.03 8.11 1.54
CA GLN A 21 -1.86 7.98 0.10
C GLN A 21 -0.41 7.60 -0.25
N LEU A 22 0.58 8.20 0.40
CA LEU A 22 2.00 7.91 0.15
C LEU A 22 2.40 6.52 0.67
N LEU A 23 1.91 6.15 1.86
CA LEU A 23 2.02 4.78 2.38
C LEU A 23 1.21 3.79 1.55
N GLY A 24 0.21 4.21 0.78
CA GLY A 24 -0.50 3.37 -0.18
C GLY A 24 0.22 3.25 -1.52
N LEU A 25 0.86 4.33 -1.98
CA LEU A 25 1.57 4.41 -3.26
C LEU A 25 2.87 3.59 -3.27
N CYS A 26 3.72 3.71 -2.25
CA CYS A 26 4.96 2.94 -2.17
C CYS A 26 4.73 1.41 -2.23
N PRO A 27 3.79 0.82 -1.47
CA PRO A 27 3.48 -0.59 -1.61
C PRO A 27 2.67 -0.89 -2.85
N LEU A 28 1.88 0.05 -3.41
CA LEU A 28 1.21 -0.16 -4.71
C LEU A 28 2.22 -0.38 -5.83
N LEU A 29 3.28 0.43 -5.89
CA LEU A 29 4.33 0.27 -6.90
C LEU A 29 5.11 -1.04 -6.66
N ALA A 30 5.39 -1.38 -5.41
CA ALA A 30 6.07 -2.63 -5.06
C ALA A 30 5.23 -3.87 -5.42
N VAL A 31 3.95 -3.91 -5.05
CA VAL A 31 3.05 -5.04 -5.31
C VAL A 31 2.69 -5.15 -6.79
N THR A 32 2.58 -4.03 -7.51
CA THR A 32 2.33 -4.04 -8.97
C THR A 32 3.48 -4.73 -9.68
N SER A 33 4.72 -4.41 -9.36
CA SER A 33 5.91 -5.07 -9.94
C SER A 33 5.90 -6.58 -9.68
N THR A 34 5.60 -7.00 -8.44
CA THR A 34 5.49 -8.44 -8.12
C THR A 34 4.34 -9.10 -8.87
N ALA A 35 3.18 -8.43 -9.01
CA ALA A 35 2.03 -8.95 -9.72
C ALA A 35 2.30 -9.10 -11.23
N THR A 36 2.97 -8.14 -11.90
CA THR A 36 3.30 -8.28 -13.33
C THR A 36 4.29 -9.41 -13.57
N ASN A 37 5.31 -9.52 -12.70
CA ASN A 37 6.31 -10.58 -12.79
C ASN A 37 5.70 -11.97 -12.52
N ALA A 38 4.82 -12.08 -11.51
CA ALA A 38 4.11 -13.32 -11.22
C ALA A 38 3.13 -13.71 -12.34
N LEU A 39 2.43 -12.74 -12.92
CA LEU A 39 1.52 -12.98 -14.04
C LEU A 39 2.28 -13.39 -15.32
N GLY A 40 3.42 -12.76 -15.60
CA GLY A 40 4.29 -13.11 -16.72
C GLY A 40 4.90 -14.50 -16.58
N LEU A 41 5.38 -14.86 -15.38
CA LEU A 41 5.87 -16.20 -15.08
C LEU A 41 4.75 -17.25 -15.15
N GLY A 42 3.56 -16.94 -14.63
CA GLY A 42 2.39 -17.81 -14.69
C GLY A 42 1.96 -18.11 -16.13
N LEU A 43 1.86 -17.08 -16.97
CA LEU A 43 1.56 -17.24 -18.39
C LEU A 43 2.63 -18.07 -19.10
N ALA A 44 3.91 -17.83 -18.82
CA ALA A 44 5.01 -18.60 -19.39
C ALA A 44 4.95 -20.08 -19.03
N THR A 45 4.58 -20.43 -17.79
CA THR A 45 4.41 -21.84 -17.36
C THR A 45 3.17 -22.52 -17.91
N THR A 46 2.13 -21.78 -18.32
CA THR A 46 0.91 -22.37 -18.91
C THR A 46 0.99 -22.60 -20.41
N LEU A 47 1.96 -21.97 -21.08
CA LEU A 47 2.18 -22.09 -22.52
C LEU A 47 3.26 -23.15 -22.89
N VAL A 48 3.85 -23.81 -21.89
CA VAL A 48 4.73 -24.97 -22.05
C VAL A 48 3.94 -26.26 -21.87
#